data_AF-A0A5B0WWX0-F1
#
_entry.id   AF-A0A5B0WWX0-F1
#
_cell.length_a   1.000
_cell.length_b   1.000
_cell.length_c   1.000
_cell.angle_alpha   90.00
_cell.angle_beta   90.00
_cell.angle_gamma   90.00
#
_symmetry.space_group_name_H-M   'P 1'
#
loop_
_entity.id
_entity.type
_entity.pdbx_description
1 polymer ?
#
loop_
_entity_poly.entity_id
_entity_poly.type
_entity_poly.pdbx_seq_one_letter_code
_entity_poly.pdbx_strand_id
1 'polypeptide(L)'
;MNQVDEVSNLIEKLSWGTLEEEKKDAINKLQYIKDEDLHLLVQPISKDYWDGAAETVIRLGYPRVKSILSGLLEWIQDINWPGAGEIAVFLLEIGDPMIPYVKDVLNQHSDDEEWVYRIFNDLIDHWNTVQILQIQAELIKISQEKANDLSALRILLTHGIYAKDVVCEIIQRKKDVLVFELKELHDTHPEIDCEALYKEFFNQQPNVIKQFHEHNKERFYICNSISKRQEVLREIEIFTAEFLTS
;
A
#
# COMPACT_ATOMS: atom_id res chain seq x y z
N MET A 1 33.53 21.94 -11.53
CA MET A 1 32.52 20.98 -11.05
C MET A 1 31.18 21.57 -11.44
N ASN A 2 30.36 20.85 -12.20
CA ASN A 2 29.05 21.39 -12.57
C ASN A 2 28.11 21.33 -11.35
N GLN A 3 27.04 22.11 -11.34
CA GLN A 3 26.16 22.22 -10.17
C GLN A 3 25.54 20.87 -9.76
N VAL A 4 25.22 20.00 -10.73
CA VAL A 4 24.71 18.64 -10.48
C VAL A 4 25.74 17.76 -9.77
N ASP A 5 27.03 17.92 -10.09
CA ASP A 5 28.11 17.20 -9.42
C ASP A 5 28.22 17.64 -7.95
N GLU A 6 27.92 18.91 -7.66
CA GLU A 6 27.91 19.44 -6.30
C GLU A 6 26.73 18.89 -5.47
N VAL A 7 25.53 18.82 -6.04
CA VAL A 7 24.35 18.22 -5.38
C VAL A 7 24.56 16.73 -5.11
N SER A 8 25.09 15.98 -6.07
CA SER A 8 25.36 14.55 -5.93
C SER A 8 26.34 14.26 -4.78
N ASN A 9 27.41 15.05 -4.67
CA ASN A 9 28.36 14.94 -3.56
C ASN A 9 27.71 15.20 -2.19
N LEU A 10 26.72 16.11 -2.11
CA LEU A 10 25.98 16.35 -0.87
C LEU A 10 25.04 15.17 -0.54
N ILE A 11 24.40 14.58 -1.55
CA ILE A 11 23.53 13.41 -1.37
C ILE A 11 24.33 12.20 -0.87
N GLU A 12 25.56 12.00 -1.35
CA GLU A 12 26.44 10.94 -0.86
C GLU A 12 26.72 11.05 0.65
N LYS A 13 26.66 12.27 1.21
CA LYS A 13 26.84 12.51 2.65
C LYS A 13 25.60 12.21 3.49
N LEU A 14 24.50 11.78 2.89
CA LEU A 14 23.28 11.37 3.60
C LEU A 14 23.34 9.92 4.11
N SER A 15 24.32 9.13 3.66
CA SER A 15 24.52 7.73 4.08
C SER A 15 24.62 7.57 5.60
N TRP A 16 24.09 6.47 6.14
CA TRP A 16 24.31 6.03 7.52
C TRP A 16 25.78 5.96 7.95
N GLY A 17 26.70 5.72 7.00
CA GLY A 17 28.13 5.65 7.29
C GLY A 17 28.81 7.02 7.46
N THR A 18 28.11 8.12 7.13
CA THR A 18 28.66 9.47 7.21
C THR A 18 28.65 9.97 8.65
N LEU A 19 29.69 10.71 9.05
CA LEU A 19 29.73 11.35 10.36
C LEU A 19 28.54 12.30 10.53
N GLU A 20 27.91 12.27 11.69
CA GLU A 20 26.69 13.04 11.98
C GLU A 20 26.81 14.54 11.66
N GLU A 21 27.97 15.14 11.96
CA GLU A 21 28.24 16.55 11.65
C GLU A 21 28.36 16.82 10.14
N GLU A 22 28.93 15.89 9.38
CA GLU A 22 28.99 15.99 7.91
C GLU A 22 27.60 15.80 7.29
N LYS A 23 26.81 14.84 7.80
CA LYS A 23 25.42 14.63 7.36
C LYS A 23 24.58 15.88 7.61
N LYS A 24 24.68 16.49 8.79
CA LYS A 24 23.99 17.75 9.12
C LYS A 24 24.41 18.92 8.22
N ASP A 25 25.71 19.08 7.97
CA ASP A 25 26.21 20.11 7.05
C ASP A 25 25.66 19.90 5.63
N ALA A 26 25.63 18.65 5.15
CA ALA A 26 25.05 18.31 3.86
C ALA A 26 23.55 18.64 3.78
N ILE A 27 22.76 18.24 4.78
CA ILE A 27 21.32 18.56 4.87
C ILE A 27 21.10 20.08 4.84
N ASN A 28 21.91 20.85 5.58
CA ASN A 28 21.82 22.31 5.62
C ASN A 28 22.13 22.95 4.26
N LYS A 29 23.12 22.44 3.53
CA LYS A 29 23.45 22.90 2.17
C LYS A 29 22.38 22.52 1.16
N LEU A 30 21.82 21.32 1.28
CA LEU A 30 20.72 20.85 0.42
C LEU A 30 19.43 21.67 0.59
N GLN A 31 19.28 22.47 1.65
CA GLN A 31 18.15 23.42 1.75
C GLN A 31 18.18 24.50 0.65
N TYR A 32 19.32 24.69 -0.02
CA TYR A 32 19.50 25.63 -1.13
C TYR A 32 19.55 24.94 -2.51
N ILE A 33 19.19 23.65 -2.58
CA ILE A 33 19.04 22.91 -3.84
C ILE A 33 18.06 23.66 -4.75
N LYS A 34 18.30 23.63 -6.07
CA LYS A 34 17.38 24.20 -7.05
C LYS A 34 16.15 23.31 -7.26
N ASP A 35 15.05 23.93 -7.67
CA ASP A 35 13.78 23.25 -7.98
C ASP A 35 13.95 22.13 -9.01
N GLU A 36 14.80 22.37 -10.02
CA GLU A 36 15.10 21.40 -11.09
C GLU A 36 15.78 20.13 -10.58
N ASP A 37 16.49 20.21 -9.45
CA ASP A 37 17.28 19.12 -8.88
C ASP A 37 16.56 18.41 -7.71
N LEU A 38 15.37 18.88 -7.28
CA LEU A 38 14.64 18.29 -6.16
C LEU A 38 14.36 16.79 -6.34
N HIS A 39 14.16 16.34 -7.57
CA HIS A 39 13.90 14.94 -7.90
C HIS A 39 15.05 14.01 -7.46
N LEU A 40 16.27 14.53 -7.30
CA LEU A 40 17.42 13.78 -6.82
C LEU A 40 17.29 13.37 -5.34
N LEU A 41 16.38 13.98 -4.58
CA LEU A 41 16.13 13.63 -3.18
C LEU A 41 15.06 12.53 -3.01
N VAL A 42 14.41 12.11 -4.11
CA VAL A 42 13.41 11.04 -4.06
C VAL A 42 14.13 9.69 -4.10
N GLN A 43 14.26 9.04 -2.95
CA GLN A 43 14.88 7.71 -2.80
C GLN A 43 16.28 7.59 -3.43
N PRO A 44 17.25 8.47 -3.08
CA PRO A 44 18.54 8.51 -3.75
C PRO A 44 19.38 7.26 -3.50
N ILE A 45 20.17 6.86 -4.51
CA ILE A 45 21.27 5.88 -4.45
C ILE A 45 20.86 4.48 -3.94
N SER A 46 20.65 4.33 -2.63
CA SER A 46 20.21 3.11 -1.96
C SER A 46 19.56 3.45 -0.61
N LYS A 47 18.93 2.45 0.03
CA LYS A 47 18.19 2.62 1.30
C LYS A 47 18.99 3.31 2.41
N ASP A 48 20.31 3.14 2.43
CA ASP A 48 21.22 3.73 3.41
C ASP A 48 21.25 5.27 3.39
N TYR A 49 20.72 5.91 2.33
CA TYR A 49 20.69 7.37 2.14
C TYR A 49 19.30 7.96 2.32
N TRP A 50 18.28 7.11 2.34
CA TRP A 50 16.89 7.53 2.23
C TRP A 50 16.47 8.34 3.44
N ASP A 51 16.76 7.91 4.67
CA ASP A 51 16.35 8.65 5.88
C ASP A 51 16.87 10.11 5.92
N GLY A 52 18.11 10.36 5.49
CA GLY A 52 18.68 11.69 5.39
C GLY A 52 18.07 12.50 4.25
N ALA A 53 17.67 11.85 3.17
CA ALA A 53 16.94 12.48 2.08
C ALA A 53 15.51 12.86 2.51
N ALA A 54 14.81 11.97 3.22
CA ALA A 54 13.51 12.23 3.82
C ALA A 54 13.59 13.44 4.77
N GLU A 55 14.57 13.46 5.67
CA GLU A 55 14.79 14.61 6.56
C GLU A 55 15.02 15.91 5.77
N THR A 56 15.81 15.85 4.69
CA THR A 56 16.07 17.00 3.82
C THR A 56 14.78 17.51 3.16
N VAL A 57 13.96 16.61 2.63
CA VAL A 57 12.67 16.90 1.98
C VAL A 57 11.70 17.55 2.98
N ILE A 58 11.59 17.00 4.19
CA ILE A 58 10.70 17.52 5.23
C ILE A 58 11.14 18.94 5.64
N ARG A 59 12.44 19.18 5.79
CA ARG A 59 12.99 20.51 6.09
C ARG A 59 12.77 21.53 4.98
N LEU A 60 12.82 21.11 3.70
CA LEU A 60 12.46 21.96 2.57
C LEU A 60 10.99 22.37 2.63
N GLY A 61 10.13 21.43 3.02
CA GLY A 61 8.72 21.66 3.32
C GLY A 61 7.85 21.97 2.10
N TYR A 62 6.54 22.07 2.34
CA TYR A 62 5.58 22.56 1.34
C TYR A 62 5.47 24.09 1.42
N PRO A 63 5.42 24.85 0.30
CA PRO A 63 5.22 24.39 -1.08
C PRO A 63 6.50 24.09 -1.86
N ARG A 64 7.69 24.15 -1.23
CA ARG A 64 8.98 24.00 -1.91
C ARG A 64 9.10 22.66 -2.65
N VAL A 65 8.61 21.58 -2.03
CA VAL A 65 8.65 20.21 -2.58
C VAL A 65 7.48 19.85 -3.51
N LYS A 66 6.65 20.83 -3.89
CA LYS A 66 5.43 20.57 -4.69
C LYS A 66 5.69 19.78 -5.98
N SER A 67 6.82 20.03 -6.65
CA SER A 67 7.17 19.37 -7.92
C SER A 67 7.51 17.89 -7.77
N ILE A 68 7.75 17.39 -6.56
CA ILE A 68 8.16 16.00 -6.30
C ILE A 68 7.12 15.21 -5.49
N LEU A 69 5.94 15.76 -5.19
CA LEU A 69 4.93 15.09 -4.37
C LEU A 69 4.50 13.71 -4.90
N SER A 70 4.45 13.53 -6.22
CA SER A 70 4.17 12.22 -6.82
C SER A 70 5.25 11.18 -6.46
N GLY A 71 6.53 11.56 -6.54
CA GLY A 71 7.64 10.68 -6.15
C GLY A 71 7.71 10.45 -4.64
N LEU A 72 7.25 11.41 -3.82
CA LEU A 72 7.15 11.20 -2.38
C LEU A 72 6.06 10.19 -2.01
N LEU A 73 4.98 10.07 -2.79
CA LEU A 73 3.95 9.04 -2.56
C LEU A 73 4.47 7.61 -2.78
N GLU A 74 5.50 7.43 -3.61
CA GLU A 74 6.12 6.11 -3.83
C GLU A 74 6.76 5.58 -2.54
N TRP A 75 7.18 6.45 -1.62
CA TRP A 75 7.68 6.02 -0.30
C TRP A 75 6.64 5.28 0.53
N ILE A 76 5.35 5.56 0.32
CA ILE A 76 4.27 4.92 1.07
C ILE A 76 4.01 3.48 0.55
N GLN A 77 4.65 3.02 -0.53
CA GLN A 77 4.54 1.62 -0.97
C GLN A 77 4.95 0.63 0.14
N ASP A 78 5.97 0.98 0.93
CA ASP A 78 6.42 0.18 2.06
C ASP A 78 6.91 1.07 3.20
N ILE A 79 6.10 1.16 4.25
CA ILE A 79 6.38 1.98 5.43
C ILE A 79 7.66 1.55 6.19
N ASN A 80 8.20 0.36 5.90
CA ASN A 80 9.46 -0.10 6.49
C ASN A 80 10.68 0.47 5.76
N TRP A 81 10.51 1.19 4.66
CA TRP A 81 11.62 1.88 3.99
C TRP A 81 12.17 3.01 4.88
N PRO A 82 13.50 3.21 4.96
CA PRO A 82 14.08 4.20 5.86
C PRO A 82 13.62 5.61 5.52
N GLY A 83 12.87 6.26 6.41
CA GLY A 83 12.28 7.60 6.25
C GLY A 83 10.83 7.62 5.72
N ALA A 84 10.24 6.46 5.37
CA ALA A 84 8.89 6.39 4.80
C ALA A 84 7.81 6.80 5.79
N GLY A 85 7.95 6.44 7.07
CA GLY A 85 7.04 6.88 8.12
C GLY A 85 7.00 8.40 8.24
N GLU A 86 8.17 9.03 8.24
CA GLU A 86 8.31 10.48 8.32
C GLU A 86 7.75 11.19 7.09
N ILE A 87 7.98 10.62 5.89
CA ILE A 87 7.37 11.13 4.65
C ILE A 87 5.84 10.98 4.68
N ALA A 88 5.29 9.85 5.13
CA ALA A 88 3.85 9.66 5.24
C ALA A 88 3.19 10.70 6.16
N VAL A 89 3.77 10.94 7.34
CA VAL A 89 3.32 11.98 8.27
C VAL A 89 3.39 13.37 7.60
N PHE A 90 4.50 13.68 6.94
CA PHE A 90 4.66 14.96 6.24
C PHE A 90 3.64 15.14 5.11
N LEU A 91 3.37 14.13 4.30
CA LEU A 91 2.37 14.18 3.23
C LEU A 91 0.96 14.35 3.80
N LEU A 92 0.65 13.73 4.95
CA LEU A 92 -0.60 13.94 5.65
C LEU A 92 -0.74 15.41 6.14
N GLU A 93 0.32 15.99 6.69
CA GLU A 93 0.36 17.39 7.15
C GLU A 93 0.15 18.40 6.01
N ILE A 94 0.55 18.08 4.78
CA ILE A 94 0.27 18.91 3.59
C ILE A 94 -1.24 19.06 3.37
N GLY A 95 -2.02 17.99 3.59
CA GLY A 95 -3.48 18.00 3.48
C GLY A 95 -3.99 18.10 2.03
N ASP A 96 -4.95 18.99 1.79
CA ASP A 96 -5.71 19.10 0.52
C ASP A 96 -4.87 19.10 -0.77
N PRO A 97 -3.66 19.72 -0.84
CA PRO A 97 -2.81 19.63 -2.02
C PRO A 97 -2.39 18.21 -2.42
N MET A 98 -2.49 17.21 -1.52
CA MET A 98 -2.22 15.81 -1.83
C MET A 98 -3.36 15.11 -2.58
N ILE A 99 -4.58 15.67 -2.56
CA ILE A 99 -5.76 15.02 -3.12
C ILE A 99 -5.58 14.62 -4.59
N PRO A 100 -5.11 15.48 -5.51
CA PRO A 100 -4.91 15.09 -6.91
C PRO A 100 -3.96 13.90 -7.07
N TYR A 101 -2.88 13.87 -6.28
CA TYR A 101 -1.87 12.81 -6.37
C TYR A 101 -2.39 11.47 -5.80
N VAL A 102 -3.18 11.51 -4.73
CA VAL A 102 -3.87 10.31 -4.21
C VAL A 102 -4.87 9.80 -5.24
N LYS A 103 -5.64 10.68 -5.90
CA LYS A 103 -6.55 10.28 -7.00
C LYS A 103 -5.80 9.61 -8.14
N ASP A 104 -4.60 10.10 -8.47
CA ASP A 104 -3.76 9.48 -9.50
C ASP A 104 -3.36 8.06 -9.09
N VAL A 105 -2.93 7.83 -7.85
CA VAL A 105 -2.61 6.48 -7.35
C VAL A 105 -3.82 5.56 -7.42
N LEU A 106 -4.97 5.99 -6.88
CA LEU A 106 -6.21 5.19 -6.87
C LEU A 106 -6.74 4.87 -8.28
N ASN A 107 -6.39 5.66 -9.28
CA ASN A 107 -6.85 5.46 -10.67
C ASN A 107 -5.85 4.70 -11.54
N GLN A 108 -4.55 4.99 -11.41
CA GLN A 108 -3.51 4.50 -12.29
C GLN A 108 -2.79 3.26 -11.74
N HIS A 109 -2.87 3.04 -10.42
CA HIS A 109 -2.17 1.96 -9.70
C HIS A 109 -3.14 1.15 -8.84
N SER A 110 -4.42 1.04 -9.24
CA SER A 110 -5.43 0.29 -8.48
C SER A 110 -5.14 -1.21 -8.38
N ASP A 111 -4.29 -1.73 -9.27
CA ASP A 111 -3.80 -3.12 -9.29
C ASP A 111 -2.65 -3.38 -8.30
N ASP A 112 -1.99 -2.33 -7.81
CA ASP A 112 -1.01 -2.44 -6.72
C ASP A 112 -1.74 -2.50 -5.37
N GLU A 113 -2.19 -3.71 -5.03
CA GLU A 113 -3.02 -3.93 -3.84
C GLU A 113 -2.35 -3.43 -2.56
N GLU A 114 -1.02 -3.62 -2.43
CA GLU A 114 -0.25 -3.21 -1.26
C GLU A 114 -0.09 -1.70 -1.19
N TRP A 115 0.29 -1.04 -2.28
CA TRP A 115 0.43 0.42 -2.27
C TRP A 115 -0.90 1.11 -2.00
N VAL A 116 -1.99 0.67 -2.64
CA VAL A 116 -3.32 1.24 -2.40
C VAL A 116 -3.74 1.03 -0.93
N TYR A 117 -3.50 -0.17 -0.37
CA TYR A 117 -3.75 -0.43 1.05
C TYR A 117 -3.01 0.57 1.96
N ARG A 118 -1.74 0.87 1.64
CA ARG A 118 -0.94 1.86 2.37
C ARG A 118 -1.48 3.27 2.23
N ILE A 119 -1.88 3.69 1.02
CA ILE A 119 -2.54 4.99 0.81
C ILE A 119 -3.82 5.10 1.65
N PHE A 120 -4.59 4.02 1.80
CA PHE A 120 -5.74 4.01 2.70
C PHE A 120 -5.33 4.27 4.15
N ASN A 121 -4.42 3.46 4.69
CA ASN A 121 -4.09 3.52 6.11
C ASN A 121 -3.27 4.74 6.52
N ASP A 122 -2.32 5.15 5.68
CA ASP A 122 -1.35 6.18 6.04
C ASP A 122 -1.80 7.59 5.66
N LEU A 123 -2.82 7.72 4.78
CA LEU A 123 -3.38 9.02 4.37
C LEU A 123 -4.90 9.09 4.51
N ILE A 124 -5.67 8.28 3.76
CA ILE A 124 -7.12 8.46 3.61
C ILE A 124 -7.86 8.27 4.94
N ASP A 125 -7.44 7.33 5.78
CA ASP A 125 -8.04 7.07 7.10
C ASP A 125 -7.97 8.27 8.05
N HIS A 126 -7.08 9.22 7.78
CA HIS A 126 -6.89 10.42 8.57
C HIS A 126 -7.61 11.64 7.99
N TRP A 127 -8.25 11.51 6.82
CA TRP A 127 -8.92 12.61 6.15
C TRP A 127 -10.31 12.88 6.73
N ASN A 128 -10.71 14.15 6.72
CA ASN A 128 -12.06 14.54 7.11
C ASN A 128 -13.07 14.36 5.96
N THR A 129 -14.38 14.45 6.26
CA THR A 129 -15.44 14.26 5.26
C THR A 129 -15.32 15.19 4.06
N VAL A 130 -14.85 16.43 4.22
CA VAL A 130 -14.70 17.37 3.09
C VAL A 130 -13.63 16.89 2.11
N GLN A 131 -12.54 16.30 2.62
CA GLN A 131 -11.48 15.72 1.79
C GLN A 131 -11.94 14.43 1.13
N ILE A 132 -12.62 13.54 1.87
CA ILE A 132 -13.15 12.27 1.33
C ILE A 132 -14.15 12.50 0.20
N LEU A 133 -15.00 13.52 0.29
CA LEU A 133 -15.94 13.86 -0.79
C LEU A 133 -15.24 14.22 -2.10
N GLN A 134 -13.98 14.69 -2.06
CA GLN A 134 -13.22 15.02 -3.26
C GLN A 134 -12.68 13.78 -4.00
N ILE A 135 -12.61 12.62 -3.33
CA ILE A 135 -12.17 11.34 -3.88
C ILE A 135 -13.28 10.28 -3.91
N GLN A 136 -14.54 10.70 -3.72
CA GLN A 136 -15.68 9.80 -3.62
C GLN A 136 -15.82 8.87 -4.84
N ALA A 137 -15.57 9.38 -6.05
CA ALA A 137 -15.72 8.59 -7.27
C ALA A 137 -14.73 7.43 -7.32
N GLU A 138 -13.49 7.68 -6.92
CA GLU A 138 -12.42 6.69 -6.81
C GLU A 138 -12.75 5.64 -5.75
N LEU A 139 -13.24 6.06 -4.58
CA LEU A 139 -13.66 5.13 -3.52
C LEU A 139 -14.83 4.25 -3.94
N ILE A 140 -15.82 4.81 -4.64
CA ILE A 140 -16.94 4.02 -5.18
C ILE A 140 -16.42 2.99 -6.18
N LYS A 141 -15.49 3.35 -7.06
CA LYS A 141 -14.86 2.42 -8.00
C LYS A 141 -14.15 1.28 -7.24
N ILE A 142 -13.28 1.59 -6.29
CA ILE A 142 -12.54 0.59 -5.50
C ILE A 142 -13.47 -0.33 -4.71
N SER A 143 -14.58 0.20 -4.16
CA SER A 143 -15.56 -0.61 -3.42
C SER A 143 -16.21 -1.73 -4.25
N GLN A 144 -16.14 -1.62 -5.58
CA GLN A 144 -16.68 -2.61 -6.53
C GLN A 144 -15.64 -3.63 -6.98
N GLU A 145 -14.37 -3.42 -6.65
CA GLU A 145 -13.26 -4.31 -7.00
C GLU A 145 -13.11 -5.45 -5.98
N LYS A 146 -12.08 -6.28 -6.14
CA LYS A 146 -11.77 -7.39 -5.22
C LYS A 146 -10.75 -7.00 -4.15
N ALA A 147 -9.80 -6.12 -4.48
CA ALA A 147 -8.76 -5.68 -3.56
C ALA A 147 -9.12 -4.30 -2.99
N ASN A 148 -8.81 -4.07 -1.72
CA ASN A 148 -9.05 -2.81 -1.00
C ASN A 148 -10.53 -2.34 -0.98
N ASP A 149 -11.46 -3.19 -1.40
CA ASP A 149 -12.89 -2.90 -1.48
C ASP A 149 -13.50 -2.68 -0.09
N LEU A 150 -13.12 -3.48 0.90
CA LEU A 150 -13.53 -3.33 2.30
C LEU A 150 -13.01 -2.01 2.89
N SER A 151 -11.77 -1.61 2.59
CA SER A 151 -11.22 -0.31 3.02
C SER A 151 -12.03 0.84 2.43
N ALA A 152 -12.36 0.77 1.13
CA ALA A 152 -13.22 1.77 0.50
C ALA A 152 -14.64 1.79 1.09
N LEU A 153 -15.26 0.63 1.31
CA LEU A 153 -16.59 0.53 1.95
C LEU A 153 -16.57 1.09 3.38
N ARG A 154 -15.52 0.84 4.16
CA ARG A 154 -15.34 1.40 5.51
C ARG A 154 -15.35 2.92 5.46
N ILE A 155 -14.57 3.52 4.55
CA ILE A 155 -14.50 4.98 4.41
C ILE A 155 -15.84 5.55 3.95
N LEU A 156 -16.45 4.96 2.92
CA LEU A 156 -17.76 5.40 2.41
C LEU A 156 -18.84 5.35 3.50
N LEU A 157 -18.82 4.33 4.35
CA LEU A 157 -19.73 4.21 5.50
C LEU A 157 -19.43 5.26 6.58
N THR A 158 -18.16 5.34 7.02
CA THR A 158 -17.71 6.21 8.12
C THR A 158 -18.02 7.68 7.85
N HIS A 159 -17.88 8.10 6.59
CA HIS A 159 -18.15 9.47 6.18
C HIS A 159 -19.60 9.70 5.73
N GLY A 160 -20.50 8.72 5.90
CA GLY A 160 -21.93 8.85 5.60
C GLY A 160 -22.26 8.97 4.12
N ILE A 161 -21.34 8.57 3.23
CA ILE A 161 -21.56 8.55 1.79
C ILE A 161 -22.45 7.36 1.40
N TYR A 162 -22.18 6.20 1.99
CA TYR A 162 -23.08 5.05 1.94
C TYR A 162 -23.84 4.92 3.26
N ALA A 163 -25.14 4.65 3.14
CA ALA A 163 -25.93 4.23 4.27
C ALA A 163 -25.58 2.78 4.65
N LYS A 164 -25.77 2.46 5.93
CA LYS A 164 -25.39 1.15 6.48
C LYS A 164 -26.09 -0.02 5.79
N ASP A 165 -27.38 0.13 5.47
CA ASP A 165 -28.17 -0.87 4.74
C ASP A 165 -27.60 -1.14 3.34
N VAL A 166 -27.16 -0.10 2.62
CA VAL A 166 -26.48 -0.24 1.33
C VAL A 166 -25.19 -1.06 1.47
N VAL A 167 -24.37 -0.77 2.49
CA VAL A 167 -23.14 -1.53 2.76
C VAL A 167 -23.45 -2.98 3.13
N CYS A 168 -24.45 -3.21 3.97
CA CYS A 168 -24.92 -4.56 4.32
C CYS A 168 -25.33 -5.36 3.07
N GLU A 169 -26.07 -4.76 2.14
CA GLU A 169 -26.44 -5.42 0.88
C GLU A 169 -25.22 -5.79 0.03
N ILE A 170 -24.25 -4.89 -0.10
CA ILE A 170 -23.02 -5.14 -0.87
C ILE A 170 -22.23 -6.29 -0.24
N ILE A 171 -22.02 -6.24 1.07
CA ILE A 171 -21.29 -7.26 1.83
C ILE A 171 -22.00 -8.61 1.74
N GLN A 172 -23.33 -8.65 1.88
CA GLN A 172 -24.08 -9.90 1.77
C GLN A 172 -23.96 -10.51 0.37
N ARG A 173 -24.07 -9.70 -0.70
CA ARG A 173 -23.87 -10.18 -2.07
C ARG A 173 -22.45 -10.74 -2.28
N LYS A 174 -21.42 -10.05 -1.78
CA LYS A 174 -20.03 -10.55 -1.83
C LYS A 174 -19.88 -11.87 -1.08
N LYS A 175 -20.46 -11.99 0.12
CA LYS A 175 -20.47 -13.23 0.90
C LYS A 175 -21.15 -14.38 0.16
N ASP A 176 -22.32 -14.14 -0.43
CA ASP A 176 -23.07 -15.15 -1.18
C ASP A 176 -22.28 -15.67 -2.40
N VAL A 177 -21.63 -14.76 -3.15
CA VAL A 177 -20.76 -15.11 -4.28
C VAL A 177 -19.58 -15.96 -3.81
N LEU A 178 -18.88 -15.55 -2.74
CA LEU A 178 -17.73 -16.30 -2.22
C LEU A 178 -18.12 -17.69 -1.71
N VAL A 179 -19.25 -17.81 -1.00
CA VAL A 179 -19.78 -19.10 -0.52
C VAL A 179 -20.14 -19.99 -1.70
N PHE A 180 -20.76 -19.43 -2.75
CA PHE A 180 -21.06 -20.18 -3.97
C PHE A 180 -19.78 -20.66 -4.66
N GLU A 181 -18.81 -19.78 -4.90
CA GLU A 181 -17.53 -20.14 -5.55
C GLU A 181 -16.75 -21.19 -4.73
N LEU A 182 -16.74 -21.07 -3.40
CA LEU A 182 -16.14 -22.06 -2.52
C LEU A 182 -16.84 -23.41 -2.66
N LYS A 183 -18.17 -23.43 -2.64
CA LYS A 183 -18.93 -24.67 -2.83
C LYS A 183 -18.64 -25.30 -4.18
N GLU A 184 -18.65 -24.52 -5.26
CA GLU A 184 -18.34 -24.98 -6.61
C GLU A 184 -16.95 -25.62 -6.70
N LEU A 185 -15.93 -25.00 -6.08
CA LEU A 185 -14.57 -25.55 -6.03
C LEU A 185 -14.53 -26.90 -5.28
N HIS A 186 -15.24 -27.04 -4.17
CA HIS A 186 -15.30 -28.30 -3.42
C HIS A 186 -16.07 -29.38 -4.19
N ASP A 187 -17.19 -29.03 -4.81
CA ASP A 187 -18.05 -29.96 -5.55
C ASP A 187 -17.38 -30.44 -6.85
N THR A 188 -16.56 -29.60 -7.50
CA THR A 188 -15.87 -29.92 -8.76
C THR A 188 -14.56 -30.70 -8.53
N HIS A 189 -13.97 -30.57 -7.33
CA HIS A 189 -12.71 -31.22 -6.97
C HIS A 189 -12.80 -32.00 -5.64
N PRO A 190 -13.77 -32.92 -5.49
CA PRO A 190 -14.01 -33.64 -4.22
C PRO A 190 -12.85 -34.56 -3.83
N GLU A 191 -11.97 -34.90 -4.77
CA GLU A 191 -10.76 -35.71 -4.54
C GLU A 191 -9.61 -34.92 -3.90
N ILE A 192 -9.68 -33.59 -3.88
CA ILE A 192 -8.60 -32.75 -3.37
C ILE A 192 -8.80 -32.47 -1.88
N ASP A 193 -7.99 -33.14 -1.07
CA ASP A 193 -7.79 -32.78 0.34
C ASP A 193 -6.59 -31.84 0.46
N CYS A 194 -6.87 -30.55 0.71
CA CYS A 194 -5.85 -29.52 0.87
C CYS A 194 -5.03 -29.69 2.15
N GLU A 195 -5.65 -30.10 3.26
CA GLU A 195 -4.94 -30.31 4.53
C GLU A 195 -3.94 -31.46 4.39
N ALA A 196 -4.37 -32.57 3.79
CA ALA A 196 -3.49 -33.69 3.48
C ALA A 196 -2.36 -33.30 2.52
N LEU A 197 -2.66 -32.55 1.45
CA LEU A 197 -1.65 -32.10 0.49
C LEU A 197 -0.57 -31.23 1.12
N TYR A 198 -0.94 -30.21 1.90
CA TYR A 198 0.04 -29.36 2.59
C TYR A 198 0.82 -30.15 3.63
N LYS A 199 0.17 -31.05 4.37
CA LYS A 199 0.86 -31.92 5.33
C LYS A 199 1.89 -32.82 4.65
N GLU A 200 1.56 -33.42 3.50
CA GLU A 200 2.51 -34.20 2.71
C GLU A 200 3.67 -33.34 2.20
N PHE A 201 3.38 -32.11 1.75
CA PHE A 201 4.36 -31.15 1.27
C PHE A 201 5.38 -30.78 2.35
N PHE A 202 4.92 -30.40 3.55
CA PHE A 202 5.79 -30.02 4.66
C PHE A 202 6.65 -31.17 5.19
N ASN A 203 6.25 -32.42 4.93
CA ASN A 203 7.02 -33.62 5.27
C ASN A 203 8.03 -34.04 4.18
N GLN A 204 8.08 -33.35 3.04
CA GLN A 204 9.04 -33.65 1.98
C GLN A 204 10.47 -33.25 2.37
N GLN A 205 11.43 -34.05 1.91
CA GLN A 205 12.85 -33.71 2.05
C GLN A 205 13.20 -32.54 1.12
N PRO A 206 14.12 -31.62 1.51
CA PRO A 206 14.46 -30.43 0.73
C PRO A 206 14.84 -30.70 -0.74
N ASN A 207 15.47 -31.84 -1.00
CA ASN A 207 15.92 -32.25 -2.34
C ASN A 207 14.79 -32.71 -3.26
N VAL A 208 13.59 -33.02 -2.75
CA VAL A 208 12.43 -33.48 -3.56
C VAL A 208 11.26 -32.51 -3.58
N ILE A 209 11.26 -31.46 -2.74
CA ILE A 209 10.18 -30.46 -2.65
C ILE A 209 9.79 -29.90 -4.03
N LYS A 210 10.78 -29.51 -4.85
CA LYS A 210 10.51 -28.93 -6.18
C LYS A 210 9.79 -29.91 -7.10
N GLN A 211 10.21 -31.17 -7.08
CA GLN A 211 9.56 -32.22 -7.87
C GLN A 211 8.15 -32.47 -7.34
N PHE A 212 7.97 -32.62 -6.03
CA PHE A 212 6.66 -32.82 -5.42
C PHE A 212 5.68 -31.70 -5.78
N HIS A 213 6.14 -30.44 -5.69
CA HIS A 213 5.33 -29.28 -6.06
C HIS A 213 4.91 -29.34 -7.53
N GLU A 214 5.82 -29.64 -8.45
CA GLU A 214 5.48 -29.72 -9.89
C GLU A 214 4.47 -30.85 -10.18
N HIS A 215 4.62 -32.02 -9.55
CA HIS A 215 3.68 -33.13 -9.71
C HIS A 215 2.28 -32.83 -9.15
N ASN A 216 2.16 -31.92 -8.18
CA ASN A 216 0.89 -31.56 -7.52
C ASN A 216 0.44 -30.13 -7.84
N LYS A 217 1.00 -29.51 -8.88
CA LYS A 217 0.84 -28.08 -9.18
C LYS A 217 -0.62 -27.65 -9.30
N GLU A 218 -1.45 -28.43 -9.99
CA GLU A 218 -2.88 -28.15 -10.14
C GLU A 218 -3.62 -28.24 -8.81
N ARG A 219 -3.29 -29.23 -7.97
CA ARG A 219 -3.88 -29.38 -6.63
C ARG A 219 -3.53 -28.19 -5.74
N PHE A 220 -2.26 -27.75 -5.76
CA PHE A 220 -1.85 -26.54 -5.05
C PHE A 220 -2.55 -25.28 -5.55
N TYR A 221 -2.72 -25.15 -6.87
CA TYR A 221 -3.46 -24.02 -7.44
C TYR A 221 -4.91 -23.95 -6.92
N ILE A 222 -5.60 -25.09 -6.86
CA ILE A 222 -6.96 -25.18 -6.33
C ILE A 222 -6.98 -24.89 -4.83
N CYS A 223 -6.07 -25.47 -4.05
CA CYS A 223 -5.98 -25.23 -2.61
C CYS A 223 -5.67 -23.77 -2.26
N ASN A 224 -4.76 -23.13 -3.01
CA ASN A 224 -4.49 -21.70 -2.88
C ASN A 224 -5.74 -20.87 -3.22
N SER A 225 -6.49 -21.27 -4.24
CA SER A 225 -7.75 -20.60 -4.65
C SER A 225 -8.85 -20.72 -3.60
N ILE A 226 -8.94 -21.85 -2.90
CA ILE A 226 -9.85 -22.06 -1.77
C ILE A 226 -9.40 -21.20 -0.59
N SER A 227 -8.11 -21.28 -0.22
CA SER A 227 -7.54 -20.53 0.90
C SER A 227 -7.75 -19.03 0.75
N LYS A 228 -7.47 -18.46 -0.44
CA LYS A 228 -7.66 -17.02 -0.72
C LYS A 228 -9.12 -16.59 -0.54
N ARG A 229 -10.08 -17.40 -0.97
CA ARG A 229 -11.51 -17.08 -0.79
C ARG A 229 -11.97 -17.18 0.66
N GLN A 230 -11.46 -18.18 1.39
CA GLN A 230 -11.73 -18.31 2.82
C GLN A 230 -11.16 -17.12 3.60
N GLU A 231 -9.99 -16.61 3.20
CA GLU A 231 -9.39 -15.41 3.77
C GLU A 231 -10.26 -14.17 3.57
N VAL A 232 -10.68 -13.90 2.32
CA VAL A 232 -11.60 -12.77 2.04
C VAL A 232 -12.92 -12.93 2.81
N LEU A 233 -13.44 -14.15 2.95
CA LEU A 233 -14.64 -14.39 3.75
C LEU A 233 -14.43 -14.04 5.24
N ARG A 234 -13.26 -14.38 5.81
CA ARG A 234 -12.90 -13.99 7.18
C ARG A 234 -12.80 -12.48 7.33
N GLU A 235 -12.19 -11.79 6.37
CA GLU A 235 -12.09 -10.32 6.37
C GLU A 235 -13.47 -9.66 6.33
N ILE A 236 -14.39 -10.20 5.50
CA ILE A 236 -15.79 -9.76 5.47
C ILE A 236 -16.46 -9.96 6.83
N GLU A 237 -16.20 -11.07 7.52
CA GLU A 237 -16.78 -11.34 8.84
C GLU A 237 -16.25 -10.38 9.91
N ILE A 238 -14.95 -10.08 9.88
CA ILE A 238 -14.33 -9.05 10.74
C ILE A 238 -14.95 -7.69 10.46
N PHE A 239 -15.00 -7.27 9.19
CA PHE A 239 -15.63 -6.01 8.78
C PHE A 239 -17.09 -5.91 9.26
N THR A 240 -17.86 -6.98 9.08
CA THR A 240 -19.26 -7.02 9.50
C THR A 240 -19.38 -6.86 11.01
N ALA A 241 -18.56 -7.59 11.77
CA ALA A 241 -18.54 -7.50 13.22
C ALA A 241 -18.18 -6.09 13.71
N GLU A 242 -17.15 -5.47 13.13
CA GLU A 242 -16.66 -4.15 13.55
C GLU A 242 -17.59 -3.00 13.15
N PHE A 243 -18.12 -3.01 11.92
CA PHE A 243 -18.79 -1.83 11.36
C PHE A 243 -20.30 -1.99 11.20
N LEU A 244 -20.83 -3.22 11.19
CA LEU A 244 -22.23 -3.49 10.84
C LEU A 244 -23.08 -4.10 11.95
N THR A 245 -22.53 -4.50 13.10
CA THR A 245 -23.32 -5.13 14.19
C THR A 245 -23.89 -4.18 15.25
N SER A 246 -23.61 -2.87 15.17
CA SER A 246 -24.11 -1.83 16.10
C SER A 246 -25.40 -1.13 15.68
#